data_AF-A0A820KT62-F1
#
_entry.id   AF-A0A820KT62-F1
#
_cell.length_a   1.000
_cell.length_b   1.000
_cell.length_c   1.000
_cell.angle_alpha   90.00
_cell.angle_beta   90.00
_cell.angle_gamma   90.00
#
_symmetry.space_group_name_H-M   'P 1'
#
loop_
_entity.id
_entity.type
_entity.pdbx_description
1 polymer ?
#
loop_
_entity_poly.entity_id
_entity_poly.type
_entity_poly.pdbx_seq_one_letter_code
_entity_poly.pdbx_strand_id
1 'polypeptide(L)'
;MRKFKRVIHKQFGGMGNFFAMIVLVSITVIFINTYVLSKRNLSDNVSDKKFRTGEQVYNQNQTDEHPTLQPENRQTKRLSVPDVGCEIDQTCSYDSIPYKVTSGAGTEKYPIICFNNKLLVHKNLKDSKISRGSNIVVIDSKTYDVKSVETFDTYLEGKVNAYIYDKRKLNDGDILILASFDEMTYGLRDASLSLLENYGSQLIKKVKYRDSFVMIGQKGLARGKAIEMHQSKGKRDFGSVAQISGCAKFPLGRITPLLFPTMEVNREGKIAIGKTVNNCGLIDTCTENEFPVHVYTGKDNNDEPKICVDGKYVISKGINDAGRGLNIVVVSNGKEVIRTGHFDTWKDDSTNLEIFLENLEDDVIIIAVTFDEASSKLSQHSKTLFFDLGSATIQNLKYRDVWVLVGQKGIKGFSPYEELSLTVNLKFLVKGVPIRPDPLPYQNNKRRDFCSRYDGYGDFCSDTNIDKNLFTIQLINKTLEDNPIYSTPILI
;
A
#
# COMPACT_ATOMS: atom_id res chain seq x y z
N MET A 1 -13.92 13.86 47.49
CA MET A 1 -14.79 14.97 47.03
C MET A 1 -14.07 16.31 46.74
N ARG A 2 -13.15 16.82 47.58
CA ARG A 2 -12.49 18.13 47.33
C ARG A 2 -11.63 18.21 46.06
N LYS A 3 -10.89 17.15 45.72
CA LYS A 3 -10.09 17.07 44.47
C LYS A 3 -10.98 17.09 43.22
N PHE A 4 -12.11 16.39 43.26
CA PHE A 4 -13.07 16.31 42.16
C PHE A 4 -13.74 17.66 41.85
N LYS A 5 -14.16 18.40 42.90
CA LYS A 5 -14.70 19.77 42.74
C LYS A 5 -13.70 20.74 42.11
N ARG A 6 -12.39 20.63 42.41
CA ARG A 6 -11.35 21.48 41.79
C ARG A 6 -11.16 21.19 40.31
N VAL A 7 -11.20 19.93 39.89
CA VAL A 7 -11.08 19.56 38.47
C VAL A 7 -12.29 20.07 37.69
N ILE A 8 -13.50 19.89 38.22
CA ILE A 8 -14.72 20.40 37.59
C ILE A 8 -14.68 21.92 37.43
N HIS A 9 -14.24 22.64 38.45
CA HIS A 9 -14.19 24.10 38.38
C HIS A 9 -13.12 24.60 37.38
N LYS A 10 -11.99 23.89 37.26
CA LYS A 10 -10.89 24.23 36.36
C LYS A 10 -11.19 23.92 34.88
N GLN A 11 -11.87 22.81 34.60
CA GLN A 11 -12.16 22.38 33.23
C GLN A 11 -13.50 22.89 32.69
N PHE A 12 -14.50 23.06 33.55
CA PHE A 12 -15.87 23.36 33.13
C PHE A 12 -16.39 24.70 33.68
N GLY A 13 -15.57 25.45 34.43
CA GLY A 13 -15.94 26.78 34.95
C GLY A 13 -16.94 26.75 36.10
N GLY A 14 -17.36 25.58 36.57
CA GLY A 14 -18.26 25.42 37.71
C GLY A 14 -19.09 24.14 37.63
N MET A 15 -19.75 23.81 38.73
CA MET A 15 -20.56 22.58 38.82
C MET A 15 -21.78 22.62 37.89
N GLY A 16 -22.39 23.80 37.70
CA GLY A 16 -23.56 23.97 36.82
C GLY A 16 -23.26 23.67 35.35
N ASN A 17 -22.14 24.17 34.83
CA ASN A 17 -21.71 23.94 33.45
C ASN A 17 -21.33 22.47 33.19
N PHE A 18 -20.77 21.79 34.21
CA PHE A 18 -20.48 20.36 34.13
C PHE A 18 -21.77 19.52 34.02
N PHE A 19 -22.81 19.85 34.78
CA PHE A 19 -24.11 19.20 34.63
C PHE A 19 -24.78 19.52 33.29
N ALA A 20 -24.67 20.76 32.79
CA ALA A 20 -25.16 21.12 31.47
C ALA A 20 -24.49 20.31 30.35
N MET A 21 -23.18 20.09 30.42
CA MET A 21 -22.44 19.22 29.49
C MET A 21 -22.90 17.76 29.55
N ILE A 22 -23.12 17.22 30.74
CA ILE A 22 -23.62 15.84 30.90
C ILE A 22 -25.02 15.71 30.27
N VAL A 23 -25.90 16.68 30.50
CA VAL A 23 -27.24 16.69 29.92
C VAL A 23 -27.19 16.80 28.39
N LEU A 24 -26.34 17.67 27.84
CA LEU A 24 -26.12 17.80 26.39
C LEU A 24 -25.64 16.49 25.77
N VAL A 25 -24.64 15.84 26.35
CA VAL A 25 -24.11 14.55 25.90
C VAL A 25 -25.22 13.49 25.93
N SER A 26 -26.02 13.47 27.00
CA SER A 26 -27.10 12.51 27.18
C SER A 26 -28.21 12.69 26.13
N ILE A 27 -28.58 13.95 25.83
CA ILE A 27 -29.54 14.29 24.77
C ILE A 27 -29.00 13.86 23.41
N THR A 28 -27.73 14.10 23.09
CA THR A 28 -27.13 13.64 21.82
C THR A 28 -27.12 12.12 21.70
N VAL A 29 -26.83 11.38 22.78
CA VAL A 29 -26.87 9.91 22.76
C VAL A 29 -28.30 9.39 22.53
N ILE A 30 -29.28 10.01 23.18
CA ILE A 30 -30.70 9.68 22.97
C ILE A 30 -31.10 9.96 21.52
N PHE A 31 -30.70 11.11 20.96
CA PHE A 31 -31.02 11.49 19.58
C PHE A 31 -30.38 10.58 18.54
N ILE A 32 -29.14 10.13 18.79
CA ILE A 32 -28.46 9.15 17.94
C ILE A 32 -29.19 7.80 18.01
N ASN A 33 -29.56 7.34 19.20
CA ASN A 33 -30.29 6.08 19.35
C ASN A 33 -31.69 6.12 18.72
N THR A 34 -32.44 7.22 18.86
CA THR A 34 -33.75 7.35 18.19
C THR A 34 -33.63 7.45 16.68
N TYR A 35 -32.60 8.13 16.17
CA TYR A 35 -32.30 8.20 14.74
C TYR A 35 -31.93 6.83 14.15
N VAL A 36 -31.11 6.05 14.86
CA VAL A 36 -30.73 4.68 14.45
C VAL A 36 -31.93 3.73 14.47
N LEU A 37 -32.81 3.84 15.47
CA LEU A 37 -34.04 3.04 15.55
C LEU A 37 -35.06 3.42 14.47
N SER A 38 -35.19 4.71 14.13
CA SER A 38 -36.04 5.17 13.02
C SER A 38 -35.58 4.63 11.67
N LYS A 39 -34.26 4.51 11.43
CA LYS A 39 -33.72 3.95 10.18
C LYS A 39 -33.91 2.44 10.05
N ARG A 40 -33.92 1.69 11.16
CA ARG A 40 -34.21 0.24 11.14
C ARG A 40 -35.68 -0.06 10.81
N ASN A 41 -36.62 0.77 11.27
CA ASN A 41 -38.03 0.57 10.96
C ASN A 41 -38.42 0.93 9.50
N LEU A 42 -37.55 1.60 8.74
CA LEU A 42 -37.79 1.91 7.33
C LEU A 42 -37.32 0.80 6.37
N SER A 43 -36.43 -0.10 6.81
CA SER A 43 -35.92 -1.20 5.96
C SER A 43 -36.84 -2.42 5.88
N ASP A 44 -37.81 -2.55 6.79
CA ASP A 44 -38.65 -3.75 6.90
C ASP A 44 -39.99 -3.67 6.13
N ASN A 45 -40.28 -2.57 5.42
CA ASN A 45 -41.60 -2.34 4.80
C ASN A 45 -41.62 -2.22 3.26
N VAL A 46 -40.60 -2.67 2.53
CA VAL A 46 -40.66 -2.72 1.06
C VAL A 46 -40.11 -4.04 0.53
N SER A 47 -40.91 -5.10 0.66
CA SER A 47 -40.78 -6.32 -0.13
C SER A 47 -42.13 -7.04 -0.18
N ASP A 48 -43.04 -6.53 -1.00
CA ASP A 48 -44.12 -7.35 -1.56
C ASP A 48 -44.86 -6.62 -2.69
N LYS A 49 -44.64 -7.06 -3.94
CA LYS A 49 -45.71 -7.36 -4.92
C LYS A 49 -45.17 -7.81 -6.28
N LYS A 50 -45.55 -9.04 -6.62
CA LYS A 50 -45.53 -9.73 -7.92
C LYS A 50 -46.14 -8.92 -9.07
N PHE A 51 -45.67 -9.14 -10.31
CA PHE A 51 -46.52 -9.68 -11.39
C PHE A 51 -45.75 -10.27 -12.58
N ARG A 52 -46.47 -11.11 -13.33
CA ARG A 52 -46.10 -12.21 -14.24
C ARG A 52 -46.12 -11.84 -15.74
N THR A 53 -45.43 -12.70 -16.51
CA THR A 53 -45.73 -13.29 -17.84
C THR A 53 -45.76 -12.44 -19.12
N GLY A 54 -45.10 -12.97 -20.15
CA GLY A 54 -45.29 -12.63 -21.57
C GLY A 54 -44.44 -13.55 -22.46
N GLU A 55 -45.11 -14.53 -23.06
CA GLU A 55 -44.62 -15.58 -23.96
C GLU A 55 -44.58 -15.09 -25.43
N GLN A 56 -44.09 -15.97 -26.32
CA GLN A 56 -44.25 -16.03 -27.80
C GLN A 56 -43.03 -15.60 -28.66
N VAL A 57 -42.67 -16.24 -29.78
CA VAL A 57 -43.10 -17.46 -30.51
C VAL A 57 -41.98 -17.77 -31.54
N TYR A 58 -41.80 -19.04 -31.87
CA TYR A 58 -40.92 -19.58 -32.92
C TYR A 58 -41.29 -19.07 -34.34
N ASN A 59 -40.30 -18.92 -35.23
CA ASN A 59 -40.39 -19.48 -36.59
C ASN A 59 -39.00 -19.62 -37.23
N GLN A 60 -38.66 -20.87 -37.52
CA GLN A 60 -37.62 -21.28 -38.46
C GLN A 60 -38.17 -21.21 -39.88
N ASN A 61 -37.33 -20.87 -40.86
CA ASN A 61 -37.36 -21.50 -42.18
C ASN A 61 -35.97 -21.40 -42.82
N GLN A 62 -35.42 -22.58 -43.14
CA GLN A 62 -34.22 -22.83 -43.93
C GLN A 62 -34.52 -22.61 -45.42
N THR A 63 -33.51 -22.22 -46.19
CA THR A 63 -33.23 -22.74 -47.53
C THR A 63 -31.74 -22.59 -47.83
N ASP A 64 -31.13 -23.69 -48.28
CA ASP A 64 -29.72 -23.86 -48.61
C ASP A 64 -29.46 -23.53 -50.09
N GLU A 65 -28.40 -22.78 -50.41
CA GLU A 65 -27.68 -22.88 -51.69
C GLU A 65 -26.16 -22.63 -51.49
N HIS A 66 -25.34 -23.43 -52.19
CA HIS A 66 -23.88 -23.61 -52.05
C HIS A 66 -23.10 -22.68 -53.03
N PRO A 67 -21.74 -22.60 -53.04
CA PRO A 67 -21.00 -21.34 -52.95
C PRO A 67 -20.31 -20.93 -54.27
N THR A 68 -20.09 -19.63 -54.46
CA THR A 68 -19.11 -19.12 -55.46
C THR A 68 -18.07 -18.25 -54.78
N LEU A 69 -16.81 -18.52 -55.11
CA LEU A 69 -15.60 -18.01 -54.47
C LEU A 69 -15.22 -16.59 -54.94
N GLN A 70 -14.62 -15.85 -53.98
CA GLN A 70 -13.67 -14.73 -54.05
C GLN A 70 -14.19 -13.32 -53.68
N PRO A 71 -13.38 -12.44 -53.05
CA PRO A 71 -12.26 -12.63 -52.12
C PRO A 71 -12.56 -12.04 -50.72
N GLU A 72 -11.89 -12.53 -49.68
CA GLU A 72 -12.10 -12.15 -48.28
C GLU A 72 -11.94 -10.64 -48.02
N ASN A 73 -13.08 -9.98 -47.82
CA ASN A 73 -13.15 -8.66 -47.24
C ASN A 73 -12.77 -8.71 -45.76
N ARG A 74 -11.62 -8.11 -45.44
CA ARG A 74 -11.26 -7.41 -44.20
C ARG A 74 -12.32 -7.52 -43.10
N GLN A 75 -12.13 -8.46 -42.17
CA GLN A 75 -12.98 -8.68 -41.00
C GLN A 75 -13.27 -7.37 -40.26
N THR A 76 -14.48 -6.83 -40.40
CA THR A 76 -15.03 -5.81 -39.51
C THR A 76 -15.38 -6.47 -38.18
N LYS A 77 -14.47 -6.45 -37.22
CA LYS A 77 -14.78 -6.74 -35.81
C LYS A 77 -15.84 -5.72 -35.36
N ARG A 78 -17.07 -6.16 -35.06
CA ARG A 78 -18.13 -5.28 -34.53
C ARG A 78 -17.58 -4.52 -33.31
N LEU A 79 -17.62 -3.18 -33.34
CA LEU A 79 -17.42 -2.37 -32.13
C LEU A 79 -18.44 -2.84 -31.07
N SER A 80 -17.98 -3.13 -29.86
CA SER A 80 -18.86 -3.46 -28.74
C SER A 80 -19.82 -2.32 -28.45
N VAL A 81 -21.08 -2.63 -28.16
CA VAL A 81 -22.06 -1.62 -27.70
C VAL A 81 -21.62 -1.13 -26.32
N PRO A 82 -21.58 0.20 -26.06
CA PRO A 82 -21.26 0.73 -24.73
C PRO A 82 -22.23 0.26 -23.66
N ASP A 83 -21.70 -0.11 -22.50
CA ASP A 83 -22.48 -0.30 -21.28
C ASP A 83 -23.19 1.02 -20.91
N VAL A 84 -24.37 0.90 -20.29
CA VAL A 84 -25.16 2.07 -19.87
C VAL A 84 -24.34 2.97 -18.95
N GLY A 85 -24.21 4.24 -19.31
CA GLY A 85 -23.38 5.23 -18.60
C GLY A 85 -21.99 5.45 -19.21
N CYS A 86 -21.54 4.56 -20.10
CA CYS A 86 -20.26 4.65 -20.80
C CYS A 86 -20.37 5.29 -22.20
N GLU A 87 -21.52 5.86 -22.53
CA GLU A 87 -21.72 6.56 -23.79
C GLU A 87 -20.83 7.80 -23.85
N ILE A 88 -20.22 7.99 -25.02
CA ILE A 88 -19.40 9.15 -25.38
C ILE A 88 -19.97 9.80 -26.65
N ASP A 89 -19.81 11.11 -26.78
CA ASP A 89 -20.43 11.91 -27.85
C ASP A 89 -19.80 11.71 -29.24
N GLN A 90 -18.76 10.88 -29.34
CA GLN A 90 -17.98 10.67 -30.56
C GLN A 90 -17.76 9.19 -30.86
N THR A 91 -17.55 8.87 -32.13
CA THR A 91 -17.16 7.52 -32.57
C THR A 91 -15.63 7.41 -32.60
N CYS A 92 -15.11 6.30 -32.07
CA CYS A 92 -13.68 6.04 -32.03
C CYS A 92 -13.20 5.34 -33.31
N SER A 93 -11.98 5.65 -33.77
CA SER A 93 -11.31 4.85 -34.80
C SER A 93 -11.01 3.46 -34.29
N TYR A 94 -10.88 2.49 -35.20
CA TYR A 94 -10.68 1.07 -34.87
C TYR A 94 -9.47 0.81 -33.94
N ASP A 95 -8.43 1.63 -34.04
CA ASP A 95 -7.20 1.55 -33.27
C ASP A 95 -7.19 2.44 -32.01
N SER A 96 -8.33 3.04 -31.67
CA SER A 96 -8.49 3.88 -30.48
C SER A 96 -9.54 3.30 -29.53
N ILE A 97 -9.31 3.50 -28.23
CA ILE A 97 -10.14 2.94 -27.18
C ILE A 97 -11.02 4.05 -26.59
N PRO A 98 -12.35 3.85 -26.54
CA PRO A 98 -13.26 4.77 -25.86
C PRO A 98 -13.05 4.71 -24.35
N TYR A 99 -13.07 5.86 -23.69
CA TYR A 99 -13.00 5.98 -22.24
C TYR A 99 -13.92 7.09 -21.73
N LYS A 100 -14.37 6.94 -20.49
CA LYS A 100 -15.09 7.98 -19.74
C LYS A 100 -14.79 7.81 -18.25
N VAL A 101 -14.28 8.87 -17.64
CA VAL A 101 -13.88 8.86 -16.23
C VAL A 101 -14.45 10.11 -15.57
N THR A 102 -15.23 9.91 -14.53
CA THR A 102 -15.92 10.98 -13.81
C THR A 102 -15.61 10.83 -12.33
N SER A 103 -15.12 11.91 -11.70
CA SER A 103 -14.93 11.96 -10.26
C SER A 103 -16.27 11.86 -9.53
N GLY A 104 -16.26 11.52 -8.26
CA GLY A 104 -17.43 11.73 -7.42
C GLY A 104 -17.73 13.23 -7.22
N ALA A 105 -18.93 13.52 -6.72
CA ALA A 105 -19.38 14.87 -6.39
C ALA A 105 -19.96 14.91 -4.97
N GLY A 106 -19.29 15.64 -4.08
CA GLY A 106 -19.62 15.60 -2.65
C GLY A 106 -19.46 14.19 -2.08
N THR A 107 -20.43 13.77 -1.27
CA THR A 107 -20.44 12.48 -0.55
C THR A 107 -21.48 11.48 -1.07
N GLU A 108 -22.32 11.88 -2.04
CA GLU A 108 -23.48 11.07 -2.47
C GLU A 108 -23.39 10.61 -3.94
N LYS A 109 -22.67 11.37 -4.78
CA LYS A 109 -22.46 11.01 -6.19
C LYS A 109 -21.12 10.32 -6.33
N TYR A 110 -21.17 9.01 -6.52
CA TYR A 110 -20.00 8.15 -6.65
C TYR A 110 -19.31 8.32 -8.02
N PRO A 111 -18.00 8.05 -8.11
CA PRO A 111 -17.25 8.10 -9.37
C PRO A 111 -17.74 7.06 -10.37
N ILE A 112 -17.45 7.33 -11.65
CA ILE A 112 -17.74 6.44 -12.77
C ILE A 112 -16.45 6.22 -13.55
N ILE A 113 -16.09 4.96 -13.81
CA ILE A 113 -14.96 4.60 -14.67
C ILE A 113 -15.43 3.65 -15.76
N CYS A 114 -15.26 4.08 -17.00
CA CYS A 114 -15.54 3.32 -18.21
C CYS A 114 -14.29 3.23 -19.07
N PHE A 115 -14.01 2.03 -19.57
CA PHE A 115 -12.90 1.80 -20.49
C PHE A 115 -13.27 0.72 -21.50
N ASN A 116 -12.97 0.97 -22.77
CA ASN A 116 -13.29 0.07 -23.88
C ASN A 116 -14.76 -0.37 -23.87
N ASN A 117 -15.67 0.60 -23.74
CA ASN A 117 -17.12 0.41 -23.69
C ASN A 117 -17.66 -0.37 -22.48
N LYS A 118 -16.80 -0.75 -21.52
CA LYS A 118 -17.21 -1.47 -20.31
C LYS A 118 -17.28 -0.55 -19.09
N LEU A 119 -18.31 -0.71 -18.27
CA LEU A 119 -18.48 -0.05 -16.98
C LEU A 119 -17.67 -0.80 -15.91
N LEU A 120 -16.62 -0.18 -15.39
CA LEU A 120 -15.67 -0.80 -14.47
C LEU A 120 -15.88 -0.37 -13.01
N VAL A 121 -16.30 0.87 -12.79
CA VAL A 121 -16.60 1.40 -11.45
C VAL A 121 -17.91 2.17 -11.50
N HIS A 122 -18.89 1.72 -10.72
CA HIS A 122 -20.20 2.36 -10.57
C HIS A 122 -20.97 1.79 -9.36
N LYS A 123 -21.76 2.63 -8.68
CA LYS A 123 -22.47 2.26 -7.44
C LYS A 123 -23.42 1.05 -7.55
N ASN A 124 -23.92 0.75 -8.76
CA ASN A 124 -24.88 -0.32 -9.01
C ASN A 124 -24.24 -1.64 -9.49
N LEU A 125 -22.92 -1.68 -9.63
CA LEU A 125 -22.21 -2.92 -9.97
C LEU A 125 -22.11 -3.80 -8.71
N LYS A 126 -22.54 -5.07 -8.81
CA LYS A 126 -22.62 -6.00 -7.67
C LYS A 126 -21.30 -6.17 -6.90
N ASP A 127 -20.17 -6.08 -7.60
CA ASP A 127 -18.83 -6.29 -7.03
C ASP A 127 -17.98 -5.01 -6.97
N SER A 128 -18.58 -3.83 -7.23
CA SER A 128 -17.80 -2.58 -7.27
C SER A 128 -17.47 -2.13 -5.86
N LYS A 129 -16.20 -2.28 -5.50
CA LYS A 129 -15.60 -1.60 -4.35
C LYS A 129 -15.53 -0.11 -4.70
N ILE A 130 -16.33 0.72 -4.05
CA ILE A 130 -16.27 2.19 -4.14
C ILE A 130 -16.18 2.74 -2.73
N SER A 131 -15.23 3.62 -2.50
CA SER A 131 -15.10 4.32 -1.23
C SER A 131 -14.62 5.75 -1.45
N ARG A 132 -14.72 6.58 -0.41
CA ARG A 132 -13.99 7.85 -0.34
C ARG A 132 -12.51 7.61 -0.68
N GLY A 133 -11.87 8.63 -1.25
CA GLY A 133 -10.46 8.65 -1.61
C GLY A 133 -10.20 8.33 -3.07
N SER A 134 -9.16 7.54 -3.33
CA SER A 134 -8.72 7.16 -4.67
C SER A 134 -9.45 5.90 -5.13
N ASN A 135 -10.14 5.95 -6.27
CA ASN A 135 -10.73 4.77 -6.90
C ASN A 135 -9.92 4.48 -8.18
N ILE A 136 -9.25 3.33 -8.23
CA ILE A 136 -8.20 3.02 -9.20
C ILE A 136 -8.53 1.75 -9.97
N VAL A 137 -8.36 1.79 -11.29
CA VAL A 137 -8.43 0.64 -12.19
C VAL A 137 -7.09 0.48 -12.89
N VAL A 138 -6.56 -0.74 -12.92
CA VAL A 138 -5.33 -1.08 -13.65
C VAL A 138 -5.65 -2.03 -14.79
N ILE A 139 -5.09 -1.76 -15.96
CA ILE A 139 -5.39 -2.46 -17.21
C ILE A 139 -4.08 -2.89 -17.88
N ASP A 140 -4.05 -4.12 -18.38
CA ASP A 140 -2.90 -4.63 -19.14
C ASP A 140 -2.70 -3.84 -20.43
N SER A 141 -1.48 -3.39 -20.67
CA SER A 141 -1.15 -2.58 -21.84
C SER A 141 -1.22 -3.30 -23.18
N LYS A 142 -1.17 -4.65 -23.19
CA LYS A 142 -1.17 -5.47 -24.40
C LYS A 142 -2.54 -6.06 -24.67
N THR A 143 -3.22 -6.59 -23.64
CA THR A 143 -4.51 -7.27 -23.82
C THR A 143 -5.71 -6.36 -23.56
N TYR A 144 -5.52 -5.24 -22.87
CA TYR A 144 -6.57 -4.35 -22.37
C TYR A 144 -7.53 -5.02 -21.39
N ASP A 145 -7.13 -6.13 -20.78
CA ASP A 145 -7.88 -6.76 -19.69
C ASP A 145 -7.66 -6.02 -18.38
N VAL A 146 -8.71 -5.97 -17.56
CA VAL A 146 -8.66 -5.37 -16.23
C VAL A 146 -7.84 -6.28 -15.31
N LYS A 147 -6.72 -5.78 -14.79
CA LYS A 147 -5.89 -6.47 -13.80
C LYS A 147 -6.46 -6.34 -12.40
N SER A 148 -6.95 -5.16 -12.05
CA SER A 148 -7.49 -4.88 -10.71
C SER A 148 -8.40 -3.65 -10.69
N VAL A 149 -9.31 -3.65 -9.71
CA VAL A 149 -10.16 -2.51 -9.34
C VAL A 149 -10.06 -2.36 -7.83
N GLU A 150 -9.49 -1.25 -7.37
CA GLU A 150 -9.17 -1.04 -5.95
C GLU A 150 -9.58 0.36 -5.49
N THR A 151 -9.82 0.49 -4.18
CA THR A 151 -10.13 1.78 -3.56
C THR A 151 -9.32 2.02 -2.31
N PHE A 152 -8.90 3.27 -2.13
CA PHE A 152 -8.07 3.71 -1.03
C PHE A 152 -8.74 4.89 -0.34
N ASP A 153 -9.27 4.66 0.86
CA ASP A 153 -9.73 5.76 1.72
C ASP A 153 -8.51 6.46 2.31
N THR A 154 -8.19 7.61 1.73
CA THR A 154 -7.04 8.44 2.10
C THR A 154 -7.31 9.33 3.31
N TYR A 155 -8.53 9.35 3.86
CA TYR A 155 -8.87 10.20 4.99
C TYR A 155 -8.78 9.48 6.34
N LEU A 156 -9.05 8.16 6.38
CA LEU A 156 -8.81 7.34 7.57
C LEU A 156 -7.35 6.86 7.55
N GLU A 157 -6.61 7.09 8.63
CA GLU A 157 -5.22 6.65 8.74
C GLU A 157 -5.11 5.12 8.57
N GLY A 158 -4.15 4.67 7.75
CA GLY A 158 -3.83 3.26 7.53
C GLY A 158 -3.69 2.80 6.07
N LYS A 159 -4.07 3.61 5.06
CA LYS A 159 -4.02 3.23 3.63
C LYS A 159 -3.68 4.38 2.68
N VAL A 160 -2.68 5.16 3.05
CA VAL A 160 -2.42 6.48 2.47
C VAL A 160 -2.20 6.49 0.93
N ASN A 161 -1.84 5.34 0.40
CA ASN A 161 -2.23 4.62 -0.83
C ASN A 161 -1.41 3.34 -0.64
N ALA A 162 -1.87 2.12 -0.91
CA ALA A 162 -0.96 0.96 -0.78
C ALA A 162 0.11 0.99 -1.91
N TYR A 163 1.04 1.94 -1.89
CA TYR A 163 2.11 2.21 -2.86
C TYR A 163 1.71 2.03 -4.35
N ILE A 164 0.49 2.43 -4.80
CA ILE A 164 -0.03 2.19 -6.19
C ILE A 164 -0.13 0.69 -6.61
N TYR A 165 0.11 -0.22 -5.66
CA TYR A 165 -0.02 -1.69 -5.63
C TYR A 165 1.06 -2.53 -6.37
N ASP A 166 1.63 -3.48 -5.60
CA ASP A 166 2.70 -4.46 -5.85
C ASP A 166 3.49 -4.25 -7.16
N LYS A 167 4.62 -3.53 -7.08
CA LYS A 167 5.54 -3.28 -8.22
C LYS A 167 5.97 -4.57 -8.93
N ARG A 168 5.86 -5.74 -8.28
CA ARG A 168 6.13 -7.06 -8.87
C ARG A 168 5.07 -7.52 -9.89
N LYS A 169 3.90 -6.88 -9.96
CA LYS A 169 2.75 -7.32 -10.79
C LYS A 169 2.43 -6.41 -11.98
N LEU A 170 3.04 -5.22 -12.07
CA LEU A 170 2.73 -4.24 -13.11
C LEU A 170 3.87 -4.10 -14.11
N ASN A 171 3.55 -4.23 -15.39
CA ASN A 171 4.48 -4.09 -16.49
C ASN A 171 4.61 -2.61 -16.88
N ASP A 172 5.77 -2.21 -17.41
CA ASP A 172 5.91 -0.90 -18.02
C ASP A 172 4.86 -0.72 -19.13
N GLY A 173 4.25 0.47 -19.18
CA GLY A 173 3.17 0.78 -20.12
C GLY A 173 1.77 0.40 -19.64
N ASP A 174 1.61 -0.40 -18.57
CA ASP A 174 0.28 -0.71 -18.01
C ASP A 174 -0.49 0.58 -17.69
N ILE A 175 -1.79 0.56 -17.97
CA ILE A 175 -2.66 1.72 -17.90
C ILE A 175 -3.25 1.82 -16.48
N LEU A 176 -3.18 3.02 -15.90
CA LEU A 176 -3.80 3.36 -14.63
C LEU A 176 -4.88 4.41 -14.86
N ILE A 177 -6.08 4.11 -14.40
CA ILE A 177 -7.21 5.04 -14.40
C ILE A 177 -7.56 5.35 -12.95
N LEU A 178 -7.65 6.64 -12.60
CA LEU A 178 -7.94 7.09 -11.25
C LEU A 178 -9.08 8.11 -11.27
N ALA A 179 -10.02 7.94 -10.33
CA ALA A 179 -11.07 8.91 -10.05
C ALA A 179 -11.17 9.19 -8.54
N SER A 180 -11.14 10.47 -8.16
CA SER A 180 -11.29 10.91 -6.76
C SER A 180 -12.75 10.85 -6.29
N PHE A 181 -13.00 10.57 -5.01
CA PHE A 181 -14.32 10.70 -4.38
C PHE A 181 -14.24 11.29 -2.96
N ASP A 182 -15.08 12.28 -2.66
CA ASP A 182 -15.07 13.09 -1.42
C ASP A 182 -13.71 13.76 -1.16
N GLU A 183 -12.75 13.04 -0.58
CA GLU A 183 -11.45 13.54 -0.19
C GLU A 183 -10.36 12.51 -0.52
N MET A 184 -9.39 12.89 -1.35
CA MET A 184 -8.31 12.02 -1.83
C MET A 184 -6.90 12.44 -1.32
N THR A 185 -6.74 13.67 -0.86
CA THR A 185 -5.42 14.30 -0.68
C THR A 185 -4.92 14.31 0.76
N TYR A 186 -5.79 14.14 1.76
CA TYR A 186 -5.42 14.22 3.18
C TYR A 186 -4.36 13.18 3.56
N GLY A 187 -4.51 11.97 3.04
CA GLY A 187 -3.53 10.90 3.14
C GLY A 187 -2.39 11.11 2.15
N LEU A 188 -2.67 11.48 0.91
CA LEU A 188 -1.71 11.44 -0.20
C LEU A 188 -0.35 12.13 0.12
N ARG A 189 0.71 11.33 0.30
CA ARG A 189 2.09 11.81 0.57
C ARG A 189 2.90 12.00 -0.71
N ASP A 190 4.05 12.66 -0.60
CA ASP A 190 4.94 12.98 -1.72
C ASP A 190 5.37 11.77 -2.56
N ALA A 191 5.58 10.60 -1.95
CA ALA A 191 5.89 9.36 -2.66
C ALA A 191 4.78 8.98 -3.65
N SER A 192 3.51 9.02 -3.20
CA SER A 192 2.34 8.76 -4.04
C SER A 192 2.18 9.81 -5.13
N LEU A 193 2.45 11.08 -4.82
CA LEU A 193 2.40 12.18 -5.79
C LEU A 193 3.43 11.99 -6.90
N SER A 194 4.70 11.76 -6.54
CA SER A 194 5.79 11.51 -7.47
C SER A 194 5.56 10.26 -8.31
N LEU A 195 4.94 9.23 -7.74
CA LEU A 195 4.59 8.05 -8.48
C LEU A 195 3.51 8.33 -9.52
N LEU A 196 2.45 9.08 -9.21
CA LEU A 196 1.46 9.51 -10.21
C LEU A 196 2.07 10.41 -11.30
N GLU A 197 3.13 11.19 -11.01
CA GLU A 197 3.90 11.90 -12.03
C GLU A 197 4.62 10.94 -12.99
N ASN A 198 5.12 9.80 -12.51
CA ASN A 198 5.71 8.73 -13.33
C ASN A 198 4.67 7.94 -14.15
N TYR A 199 3.37 8.14 -13.87
CA TYR A 199 2.28 7.73 -14.76
C TYR A 199 1.91 8.81 -15.78
N GLY A 200 2.65 9.92 -15.82
CA GLY A 200 2.50 11.02 -16.76
C GLY A 200 1.71 12.21 -16.23
N SER A 201 1.25 12.21 -14.98
CA SER A 201 0.50 13.35 -14.41
C SER A 201 1.38 14.59 -14.25
N GLN A 202 0.87 15.75 -14.68
CA GLN A 202 1.44 17.07 -14.36
C GLN A 202 0.58 17.85 -13.37
N LEU A 203 -0.70 17.49 -13.22
CA LEU A 203 -1.66 18.20 -12.38
C LEU A 203 -1.74 17.67 -10.95
N ILE A 204 -1.30 16.42 -10.66
CA ILE A 204 -1.51 15.80 -9.34
C ILE A 204 -0.99 16.63 -8.16
N LYS A 205 0.18 17.26 -8.30
CA LYS A 205 0.76 18.14 -7.25
C LYS A 205 -0.02 19.44 -7.01
N LYS A 206 -0.98 19.78 -7.88
CA LYS A 206 -1.85 20.96 -7.73
C LYS A 206 -3.17 20.63 -7.06
N VAL A 207 -3.51 19.35 -6.90
CA VAL A 207 -4.78 18.89 -6.31
C VAL A 207 -4.73 19.11 -4.80
N LYS A 208 -5.75 19.79 -4.26
CA LYS A 208 -5.86 20.11 -2.82
C LYS A 208 -7.01 19.35 -2.16
N TYR A 209 -7.14 19.50 -0.84
CA TYR A 209 -8.21 18.93 -0.02
C TYR A 209 -9.59 19.12 -0.67
N ARG A 210 -10.28 18.01 -0.94
CA ARG A 210 -11.60 17.93 -1.60
C ARG A 210 -11.71 18.57 -2.99
N ASP A 211 -10.60 18.83 -3.65
CA ASP A 211 -10.62 19.06 -5.10
C ASP A 211 -11.01 17.76 -5.81
N SER A 212 -11.57 17.88 -7.01
CA SER A 212 -11.89 16.72 -7.84
C SER A 212 -10.80 16.49 -8.87
N PHE A 213 -10.40 15.24 -9.04
CA PHE A 213 -9.33 14.84 -9.92
C PHE A 213 -9.64 13.51 -10.61
N VAL A 214 -9.35 13.44 -11.90
CA VAL A 214 -9.38 12.22 -12.71
C VAL A 214 -8.14 12.16 -13.59
N MET A 215 -7.61 10.95 -13.80
CA MET A 215 -6.53 10.75 -14.77
C MET A 215 -6.57 9.36 -15.42
N ILE A 216 -6.01 9.28 -16.63
CA ILE A 216 -5.58 8.07 -17.32
C ILE A 216 -4.09 8.26 -17.62
N GLY A 217 -3.25 7.43 -17.04
CA GLY A 217 -1.81 7.43 -17.20
C GLY A 217 -1.28 6.04 -17.54
N GLN A 218 0.02 5.95 -17.82
CA GLN A 218 0.70 4.67 -18.05
C GLN A 218 2.00 4.61 -17.27
N LYS A 219 2.34 3.45 -16.72
CA LYS A 219 3.60 3.27 -16.00
C LYS A 219 4.79 3.60 -16.91
N GLY A 220 5.57 4.62 -16.56
CA GLY A 220 6.73 5.08 -17.34
C GLY A 220 6.43 6.14 -18.39
N LEU A 221 5.22 6.67 -18.40
CA LEU A 221 4.82 7.75 -19.28
C LEU A 221 5.44 9.08 -18.83
N ALA A 222 5.99 9.83 -19.78
CA ALA A 222 6.57 11.13 -19.51
C ALA A 222 5.54 12.10 -18.89
N ARG A 223 5.98 12.88 -17.89
CA ARG A 223 5.17 13.91 -17.24
C ARG A 223 4.50 14.83 -18.26
N GLY A 224 3.21 15.12 -18.05
CA GLY A 224 2.41 15.96 -18.93
C GLY A 224 1.78 15.23 -20.13
N LYS A 225 1.90 13.90 -20.20
CA LYS A 225 1.28 13.08 -21.25
C LYS A 225 0.07 12.28 -20.78
N ALA A 226 -0.22 12.25 -19.47
CA ALA A 226 -1.47 11.67 -18.99
C ALA A 226 -2.67 12.48 -19.46
N ILE A 227 -3.79 11.79 -19.68
CA ILE A 227 -5.09 12.44 -19.91
C ILE A 227 -5.68 12.71 -18.54
N GLU A 228 -5.77 13.96 -18.12
CA GLU A 228 -6.15 14.30 -16.75
C GLU A 228 -6.98 15.58 -16.67
N MET A 229 -7.80 15.68 -15.61
CA MET A 229 -8.54 16.89 -15.29
C MET A 229 -8.54 17.11 -13.78
N HIS A 230 -8.29 18.36 -13.39
CA HIS A 230 -8.38 18.85 -12.01
C HIS A 230 -9.43 19.95 -11.94
N GLN A 231 -10.30 19.89 -10.93
CA GLN A 231 -11.29 20.91 -10.64
C GLN A 231 -11.14 21.35 -9.18
N SER A 232 -10.72 22.61 -9.00
CA SER A 232 -10.57 23.15 -7.65
C SER A 232 -11.92 23.47 -7.02
N LYS A 233 -12.04 23.20 -5.71
CA LYS A 233 -13.20 23.63 -4.93
C LYS A 233 -13.25 25.14 -4.73
N GLY A 234 -12.10 25.82 -4.77
CA GLY A 234 -12.00 27.24 -4.44
C GLY A 234 -12.60 27.52 -3.07
N LYS A 235 -13.68 28.32 -3.03
CA LYS A 235 -14.40 28.68 -1.79
C LYS A 235 -15.48 27.67 -1.37
N ARG A 236 -15.74 26.63 -2.17
CA ARG A 236 -16.77 25.61 -1.88
C ARG A 236 -16.22 24.52 -0.96
N ASP A 237 -17.14 23.71 -0.43
CA ASP A 237 -16.81 22.54 0.36
C ASP A 237 -16.16 21.42 -0.47
N PHE A 238 -16.59 21.30 -1.74
CA PHE A 238 -16.13 20.27 -2.68
C PHE A 238 -15.84 20.87 -4.07
N GLY A 239 -14.92 20.23 -4.80
CA GLY A 239 -14.67 20.48 -6.21
C GLY A 239 -15.90 20.25 -7.08
N SER A 240 -15.94 20.94 -8.23
CA SER A 240 -16.85 20.52 -9.31
C SER A 240 -16.41 19.16 -9.84
N VAL A 241 -17.34 18.38 -10.38
CA VAL A 241 -17.01 17.10 -11.03
C VAL A 241 -15.91 17.30 -12.08
N ALA A 242 -14.82 16.56 -11.93
CA ALA A 242 -13.81 16.43 -12.97
C ALA A 242 -14.20 15.26 -13.88
N GLN A 243 -14.25 15.50 -15.19
CA GLN A 243 -14.65 14.50 -16.17
C GLN A 243 -13.75 14.55 -17.40
N ILE A 244 -13.26 13.39 -17.80
CA ILE A 244 -12.58 13.17 -19.08
C ILE A 244 -13.34 12.10 -19.87
N SER A 245 -13.56 12.35 -21.16
CA SER A 245 -14.25 11.41 -22.05
C SER A 245 -13.72 11.58 -23.47
N GLY A 246 -13.50 10.48 -24.17
CA GLY A 246 -13.00 10.52 -25.53
C GLY A 246 -12.47 9.19 -26.02
N CYS A 247 -11.58 9.25 -27.02
CA CYS A 247 -10.92 8.10 -27.62
C CYS A 247 -9.41 8.29 -27.48
N ALA A 248 -8.67 7.26 -27.07
CA ALA A 248 -7.22 7.31 -26.94
C ALA A 248 -6.55 6.13 -27.63
N LYS A 249 -5.40 6.38 -28.26
CA LYS A 249 -4.50 5.32 -28.72
C LYS A 249 -3.44 5.09 -27.65
N PHE A 250 -3.19 3.83 -27.30
CA PHE A 250 -2.18 3.46 -26.32
C PHE A 250 -0.96 2.84 -27.02
N PRO A 251 0.27 3.16 -26.59
CA PRO A 251 0.60 4.06 -25.49
C PRO A 251 0.34 5.55 -25.84
N LEU A 252 0.00 6.36 -24.84
CA LEU A 252 -0.26 7.81 -24.93
C LEU A 252 0.99 8.62 -25.32
N GLY A 253 2.16 8.00 -25.24
CA GLY A 253 3.45 8.57 -25.59
C GLY A 253 4.58 7.56 -25.42
N ARG A 254 5.81 8.05 -25.45
CA ARG A 254 6.98 7.21 -25.17
C ARG A 254 6.93 6.71 -23.73
N ILE A 255 6.94 5.39 -23.58
CA ILE A 255 7.12 4.73 -22.28
C ILE A 255 8.62 4.59 -22.04
N THR A 256 9.10 5.20 -20.97
CA THR A 256 10.43 4.96 -20.44
C THR A 256 10.28 3.92 -19.35
N PRO A 257 10.91 2.74 -19.48
CA PRO A 257 10.91 1.74 -18.44
C PRO A 257 11.22 2.39 -17.10
N LEU A 258 10.27 2.30 -16.17
CA LEU A 258 10.58 2.73 -14.82
C LEU A 258 11.42 1.61 -14.26
N LEU A 259 12.73 1.84 -14.26
CA LEU A 259 13.57 1.37 -13.18
C LEU A 259 13.05 2.06 -11.92
N PHE A 260 11.89 1.62 -11.44
CA PHE A 260 11.74 1.61 -10.01
C PHE A 260 12.98 0.93 -9.51
N PRO A 261 13.55 1.44 -8.42
CA PRO A 261 14.28 0.56 -7.59
C PRO A 261 13.42 -0.70 -7.28
N THR A 262 13.49 -1.76 -8.09
CA THR A 262 14.23 -2.92 -7.62
C THR A 262 15.71 -2.54 -7.71
N MET A 263 16.12 -1.46 -7.05
CA MET A 263 17.39 -1.51 -6.39
C MET A 263 17.04 -2.58 -5.39
N GLU A 264 17.47 -3.80 -5.66
CA GLU A 264 18.70 -4.19 -5.01
C GLU A 264 18.93 -3.42 -3.70
N VAL A 265 17.92 -3.40 -2.81
CA VAL A 265 18.20 -3.20 -1.39
C VAL A 265 18.93 -4.45 -0.86
N ASN A 266 18.93 -5.51 -1.67
CA ASN A 266 20.09 -6.38 -1.80
C ASN A 266 21.01 -5.82 -2.88
N ARG A 267 22.04 -5.04 -2.52
CA ARG A 267 23.32 -5.25 -3.21
C ARG A 267 23.57 -6.76 -3.12
N GLU A 268 23.67 -7.38 -4.28
CA GLU A 268 23.85 -8.81 -4.49
C GLU A 268 24.63 -9.52 -3.37
N GLY A 269 23.91 -10.24 -2.51
CA GLY A 269 24.36 -11.48 -1.89
C GLY A 269 25.44 -11.45 -0.80
N LYS A 270 26.11 -10.33 -0.48
CA LYS A 270 27.07 -10.30 0.64
C LYS A 270 27.06 -8.97 1.40
N ILE A 271 26.53 -9.01 2.62
CA ILE A 271 26.77 -7.98 3.65
C ILE A 271 28.27 -7.95 3.93
N ALA A 272 28.91 -6.81 3.66
CA ALA A 272 30.33 -6.66 3.93
C ALA A 272 30.58 -6.65 5.44
N ILE A 273 31.55 -7.45 5.89
CA ILE A 273 31.96 -7.50 7.29
C ILE A 273 33.24 -6.68 7.41
N GLY A 274 33.19 -5.64 8.23
CA GLY A 274 34.35 -4.85 8.60
C GLY A 274 35.17 -5.51 9.70
N LYS A 275 35.70 -4.68 10.61
CA LYS A 275 36.48 -5.17 11.74
C LYS A 275 35.66 -6.10 12.66
N THR A 276 36.26 -7.19 13.10
CA THR A 276 35.72 -8.02 14.18
C THR A 276 36.22 -7.55 15.53
N VAL A 277 35.34 -7.51 16.52
CA VAL A 277 35.65 -7.12 17.90
C VAL A 277 34.90 -8.05 18.83
N ASN A 278 35.62 -8.70 19.74
CA ASN A 278 35.00 -9.64 20.67
C ASN A 278 33.85 -8.96 21.43
N ASN A 279 32.67 -9.59 21.41
CA ASN A 279 31.46 -9.13 22.09
C ASN A 279 31.07 -7.67 21.77
N CYS A 280 31.45 -7.14 20.59
CA CYS A 280 31.31 -5.72 20.26
C CYS A 280 31.89 -4.75 21.32
N GLY A 281 32.86 -5.23 22.11
CA GLY A 281 33.48 -4.48 23.20
C GLY A 281 32.62 -4.35 24.46
N LEU A 282 31.54 -5.14 24.60
CA LEU A 282 30.86 -5.34 25.88
C LEU A 282 31.70 -6.20 26.81
N ILE A 283 31.69 -5.86 28.11
CA ILE A 283 32.40 -6.62 29.15
C ILE A 283 31.56 -7.84 29.56
N ASP A 284 30.25 -7.66 29.68
CA ASP A 284 29.31 -8.70 30.11
C ASP A 284 29.05 -9.72 29.01
N THR A 285 28.98 -11.00 29.37
CA THR A 285 28.68 -12.10 28.44
C THR A 285 27.19 -12.20 28.15
N CYS A 286 26.83 -12.38 26.88
CA CYS A 286 25.43 -12.58 26.47
C CYS A 286 24.90 -13.97 26.88
N THR A 287 23.64 -14.05 27.31
CA THR A 287 22.95 -15.34 27.44
C THR A 287 22.58 -15.93 26.05
N GLU A 288 22.12 -17.18 26.01
CA GLU A 288 21.77 -17.87 24.75
C GLU A 288 20.76 -17.12 23.88
N ASN A 289 19.90 -16.28 24.47
CA ASN A 289 18.88 -15.49 23.76
C ASN A 289 19.25 -14.01 23.55
N GLU A 290 20.48 -13.63 23.89
CA GLU A 290 20.98 -12.27 23.78
C GLU A 290 22.13 -12.18 22.78
N PHE A 291 22.34 -10.99 22.22
CA PHE A 291 23.52 -10.70 21.42
C PHE A 291 24.02 -9.28 21.67
N PRO A 292 25.34 -9.06 21.52
CA PRO A 292 25.95 -7.78 21.80
C PRO A 292 25.77 -6.85 20.60
N VAL A 293 25.33 -5.62 20.87
CA VAL A 293 25.27 -4.54 19.89
C VAL A 293 26.09 -3.36 20.37
N HIS A 294 26.94 -2.82 19.50
CA HIS A 294 27.59 -1.54 19.71
C HIS A 294 27.20 -0.57 18.61
N VAL A 295 26.73 0.60 19.00
CA VAL A 295 26.35 1.70 18.12
C VAL A 295 27.25 2.89 18.38
N TYR A 296 27.73 3.47 17.29
CA TYR A 296 28.45 4.73 17.27
C TYR A 296 27.83 5.62 16.19
N THR A 297 27.34 6.81 16.55
CA THR A 297 26.68 7.71 15.59
C THR A 297 27.63 8.72 14.95
N GLY A 298 28.88 8.81 15.41
CA GLY A 298 29.84 9.80 14.94
C GLY A 298 29.87 11.07 15.79
N LYS A 299 31.06 11.66 15.96
CA LYS A 299 31.24 12.93 16.71
C LYS A 299 30.98 14.17 15.87
N ASP A 300 31.34 14.10 14.60
CA ASP A 300 31.20 15.16 13.60
C ASP A 300 31.09 14.52 12.21
N ASN A 301 30.92 15.35 11.18
CA ASN A 301 30.67 14.92 9.81
C ASN A 301 31.83 14.15 9.14
N ASN A 302 33.01 14.04 9.76
CA ASN A 302 34.14 13.28 9.25
C ASN A 302 34.34 11.94 9.97
N ASP A 303 33.57 11.66 11.02
CA ASP A 303 33.65 10.43 11.81
C ASP A 303 32.37 9.60 11.63
N GLU A 304 32.38 8.80 10.57
CA GLU A 304 31.25 8.00 10.11
C GLU A 304 30.70 7.03 11.18
N PRO A 305 29.39 6.69 11.09
CA PRO A 305 28.72 5.86 12.08
C PRO A 305 29.24 4.42 12.02
N LYS A 306 29.14 3.71 13.14
CA LYS A 306 29.55 2.31 13.27
C LYS A 306 28.46 1.51 13.97
N ILE A 307 28.13 0.35 13.42
CA ILE A 307 27.23 -0.62 14.05
C ILE A 307 27.93 -1.97 14.06
N CYS A 308 28.16 -2.50 15.26
CA CYS A 308 28.63 -3.85 15.49
C CYS A 308 27.47 -4.71 15.98
N VAL A 309 27.33 -5.89 15.37
CA VAL A 309 26.36 -6.92 15.76
C VAL A 309 27.13 -8.22 15.95
N ASP A 310 26.98 -8.82 17.12
CA ASP A 310 27.58 -10.12 17.47
C ASP A 310 29.08 -10.23 17.11
N GLY A 311 29.80 -9.17 17.48
CA GLY A 311 31.23 -9.03 17.30
C GLY A 311 31.71 -8.65 15.90
N LYS A 312 30.81 -8.28 14.97
CA LYS A 312 31.15 -7.90 13.60
C LYS A 312 30.64 -6.48 13.31
N TYR A 313 31.54 -5.56 12.94
CA TYR A 313 31.12 -4.27 12.41
C TYR A 313 30.54 -4.44 11.01
N VAL A 314 29.24 -4.19 10.87
CA VAL A 314 28.48 -4.29 9.63
C VAL A 314 28.11 -2.93 9.05
N ILE A 315 28.22 -1.87 9.83
CA ILE A 315 28.25 -0.49 9.32
C ILE A 315 29.52 0.14 9.90
N SER A 316 30.34 0.73 9.05
CA SER A 316 31.52 1.53 9.41
C SER A 316 32.08 2.19 8.16
N LYS A 317 33.13 3.01 8.30
CA LYS A 317 33.72 3.69 7.15
C LYS A 317 34.12 2.77 6.01
N GLY A 318 33.51 2.99 4.84
CA GLY A 318 33.70 2.18 3.64
C GLY A 318 33.03 0.79 3.68
N ILE A 319 32.18 0.51 4.67
CA ILE A 319 31.46 -0.77 4.83
C ILE A 319 29.96 -0.51 4.73
N ASN A 320 29.31 -1.21 3.79
CA ASN A 320 27.87 -1.17 3.53
C ASN A 320 27.30 0.27 3.45
N ASP A 321 28.03 1.15 2.77
CA ASP A 321 27.67 2.53 2.48
C ASP A 321 27.33 3.39 3.71
N ALA A 322 28.05 3.21 4.82
CA ALA A 322 27.90 4.08 5.98
C ALA A 322 28.00 5.57 5.57
N GLY A 323 27.02 6.39 5.99
CA GLY A 323 26.96 7.78 5.53
C GLY A 323 25.89 8.63 6.21
N ARG A 324 25.79 9.91 5.83
CA ARG A 324 24.84 10.88 6.41
C ARG A 324 23.40 10.39 6.27
N GLY A 325 22.56 10.66 7.27
CA GLY A 325 21.16 10.25 7.30
C GLY A 325 20.95 9.08 8.24
N LEU A 326 20.10 8.14 7.85
CA LEU A 326 19.80 6.92 8.60
C LEU A 326 20.64 5.75 8.09
N ASN A 327 21.28 5.04 9.02
CA ASN A 327 21.98 3.79 8.76
C ASN A 327 21.27 2.69 9.55
N ILE A 328 20.90 1.61 8.88
CA ILE A 328 20.02 0.58 9.43
C ILE A 328 20.62 -0.81 9.18
N VAL A 329 20.55 -1.66 10.20
CA VAL A 329 20.92 -3.08 10.15
C VAL A 329 19.70 -3.89 10.55
N VAL A 330 19.40 -4.97 9.83
CA VAL A 330 18.31 -5.90 10.14
C VAL A 330 18.91 -7.24 10.54
N VAL A 331 18.49 -7.74 11.69
CA VAL A 331 18.97 -8.98 12.30
C VAL A 331 17.79 -9.95 12.39
N SER A 332 17.99 -11.19 11.93
CA SER A 332 16.99 -12.26 12.05
C SER A 332 16.85 -12.72 13.50
N ASN A 333 15.79 -13.48 13.80
CA ASN A 333 15.65 -14.14 15.09
C ASN A 333 16.80 -15.13 15.40
N GLY A 334 17.48 -15.63 14.35
CA GLY A 334 18.70 -16.44 14.46
C GLY A 334 19.97 -15.64 14.75
N LYS A 335 19.87 -14.33 15.05
CA LYS A 335 20.97 -13.38 15.30
C LYS A 335 21.86 -13.11 14.09
N GLU A 336 21.44 -13.52 12.91
CA GLU A 336 22.19 -13.25 11.68
C GLU A 336 21.81 -11.89 11.13
N VAL A 337 22.80 -11.10 10.72
CA VAL A 337 22.53 -9.88 9.95
C VAL A 337 22.05 -10.30 8.57
N ILE A 338 20.82 -9.92 8.24
CA ILE A 338 20.16 -10.31 6.98
C ILE A 338 20.04 -9.16 5.99
N ARG A 339 20.05 -7.91 6.45
CA ARG A 339 20.03 -6.72 5.58
C ARG A 339 20.76 -5.53 6.22
N THR A 340 21.22 -4.62 5.37
CA THR A 340 21.71 -3.29 5.76
C THR A 340 21.12 -2.23 4.82
N GLY A 341 20.97 -1.00 5.29
CA GLY A 341 20.47 0.11 4.48
C GLY A 341 21.04 1.45 4.92
N HIS A 342 21.33 2.32 3.96
CA HIS A 342 21.73 3.71 4.17
C HIS A 342 20.77 4.62 3.42
N PHE A 343 20.24 5.63 4.11
CA PHE A 343 19.23 6.54 3.58
C PHE A 343 19.58 7.99 3.96
N ASP A 344 20.08 8.76 2.99
CA ASP A 344 20.40 10.18 3.16
C ASP A 344 19.12 11.04 3.14
N THR A 345 18.33 10.96 4.22
CA THR A 345 17.06 11.70 4.41
C THR A 345 17.25 13.20 4.66
N TRP A 346 18.47 13.73 4.45
CA TRP A 346 18.72 15.16 4.27
C TRP A 346 18.74 15.53 2.78
N LYS A 347 19.45 14.73 1.98
CA LYS A 347 19.61 14.95 0.53
C LYS A 347 18.39 14.51 -0.27
N ASP A 348 17.84 13.35 0.06
CA ASP A 348 16.78 12.66 -0.68
C ASP A 348 15.52 12.52 0.19
N ASP A 349 14.36 12.30 -0.42
CA ASP A 349 13.13 11.99 0.33
C ASP A 349 13.17 10.57 0.93
N SER A 350 12.32 10.31 1.93
CA SER A 350 12.32 9.05 2.66
C SER A 350 11.63 7.87 1.96
N THR A 351 11.28 7.98 0.67
CA THR A 351 10.54 6.93 -0.06
C THR A 351 11.25 5.57 -0.01
N ASN A 352 12.57 5.53 -0.25
CA ASN A 352 13.32 4.27 -0.26
C ASN A 352 13.44 3.64 1.15
N LEU A 353 13.49 4.49 2.19
CA LEU A 353 13.46 4.05 3.58
C LEU A 353 12.12 3.39 3.91
N GLU A 354 11.01 3.99 3.50
CA GLU A 354 9.68 3.43 3.71
C GLU A 354 9.54 2.06 3.07
N ILE A 355 9.97 1.92 1.81
CA ILE A 355 9.99 0.63 1.10
C ILE A 355 10.83 -0.41 1.86
N PHE A 356 11.99 -0.01 2.37
CA PHE A 356 12.85 -0.90 3.12
C PHE A 356 12.17 -1.42 4.40
N LEU A 357 11.57 -0.52 5.19
CA LEU A 357 10.94 -0.85 6.47
C LEU A 357 9.62 -1.64 6.30
N GLU A 358 8.86 -1.38 5.25
CA GLU A 358 7.61 -2.10 4.95
C GLU A 358 7.86 -3.55 4.51
N ASN A 359 9.01 -3.84 3.88
CA ASN A 359 9.39 -5.19 3.42
C ASN A 359 10.14 -6.01 4.49
N LEU A 360 10.11 -5.58 5.75
CA LEU A 360 10.65 -6.35 6.86
C LEU A 360 9.70 -7.49 7.22
N GLU A 361 10.25 -8.68 7.42
CA GLU A 361 9.53 -9.82 7.97
C GLU A 361 9.20 -9.57 9.44
N ASP A 362 8.14 -10.20 9.94
CA ASP A 362 7.84 -10.18 11.37
C ASP A 362 8.98 -10.81 12.17
N ASP A 363 9.10 -10.47 13.46
CA ASP A 363 10.14 -10.96 14.37
C ASP A 363 11.59 -10.51 14.08
N VAL A 364 11.85 -9.76 13.01
CA VAL A 364 13.20 -9.20 12.80
C VAL A 364 13.49 -8.04 13.75
N ILE A 365 14.73 -7.96 14.19
CA ILE A 365 15.25 -6.85 14.99
C ILE A 365 15.89 -5.84 14.04
N ILE A 366 15.62 -4.56 14.23
CA ILE A 366 16.29 -3.48 13.50
C ILE A 366 17.21 -2.71 14.43
N ILE A 367 18.34 -2.24 13.90
CA ILE A 367 19.23 -1.29 14.57
C ILE A 367 19.37 -0.09 13.65
N ALA A 368 18.78 1.04 14.02
CA ALA A 368 18.76 2.26 13.24
C ALA A 368 19.50 3.39 13.98
N VAL A 369 20.32 4.13 13.26
CA VAL A 369 21.15 5.20 13.82
C VAL A 369 21.20 6.40 12.89
N THR A 370 21.19 7.62 13.43
CA THR A 370 21.39 8.85 12.65
C THR A 370 22.87 9.21 12.55
N PHE A 371 23.27 9.88 11.47
CA PHE A 371 24.58 10.51 11.31
C PHE A 371 24.48 11.84 10.57
N ASP A 372 25.15 12.88 11.10
CA ASP A 372 25.12 14.29 10.67
C ASP A 372 23.70 14.88 10.65
N GLU A 373 22.83 14.48 9.72
CA GLU A 373 21.47 14.99 9.60
C GLU A 373 20.55 13.95 8.95
N ALA A 374 19.42 13.66 9.58
CA ALA A 374 18.46 12.66 9.10
C ALA A 374 16.98 13.12 9.14
N SER A 375 16.70 14.32 9.66
CA SER A 375 15.33 14.76 9.95
C SER A 375 14.70 15.58 8.82
N SER A 376 15.49 16.25 7.97
CA SER A 376 15.00 17.32 7.08
C SER A 376 13.96 16.85 6.06
N LYS A 377 14.11 15.64 5.52
CA LYS A 377 13.17 15.03 4.55
C LYS A 377 12.63 13.70 5.06
N LEU A 378 12.63 13.48 6.38
CA LEU A 378 12.02 12.32 6.99
C LEU A 378 10.50 12.52 7.07
N SER A 379 9.75 11.73 6.30
CA SER A 379 8.30 11.87 6.23
C SER A 379 7.62 11.42 7.53
N GLN A 380 6.39 11.88 7.75
CA GLN A 380 5.54 11.40 8.84
C GLN A 380 5.29 9.88 8.74
N HIS A 381 5.21 9.33 7.52
CA HIS A 381 5.02 7.89 7.30
C HIS A 381 6.22 7.08 7.80
N SER A 382 7.43 7.52 7.47
CA SER A 382 8.66 6.92 8.02
C SER A 382 8.66 6.93 9.55
N LYS A 383 8.23 8.03 10.16
CA LYS A 383 8.13 8.14 11.63
C LYS A 383 7.09 7.17 12.21
N THR A 384 5.96 6.95 11.52
CA THR A 384 4.97 5.93 11.91
C THR A 384 5.53 4.51 11.78
N LEU A 385 6.26 4.20 10.71
CA LEU A 385 6.90 2.88 10.55
C LEU A 385 7.90 2.61 11.68
N PHE A 386 8.69 3.60 12.09
CA PHE A 386 9.57 3.46 13.25
C PHE A 386 8.82 3.34 14.57
N PHE A 387 7.67 4.02 14.72
CA PHE A 387 6.78 3.83 15.88
C PHE A 387 6.29 2.38 15.96
N ASP A 388 5.88 1.77 14.85
CA ASP A 388 5.47 0.36 14.77
C ASP A 388 6.62 -0.63 15.04
N LEU A 389 7.86 -0.17 14.89
CA LEU A 389 9.09 -0.90 15.24
C LEU A 389 9.49 -0.70 16.72
N GLY A 390 8.70 0.06 17.48
CA GLY A 390 8.88 0.30 18.91
C GLY A 390 9.50 1.64 19.29
N SER A 391 9.62 2.61 18.36
CA SER A 391 10.10 3.94 18.72
C SER A 391 9.05 4.76 19.48
N ALA A 392 9.42 5.28 20.63
CA ALA A 392 8.67 6.29 21.38
C ALA A 392 9.01 7.72 20.96
N THR A 393 10.24 7.96 20.46
CA THR A 393 10.78 9.33 20.33
C THR A 393 11.05 9.80 18.90
N ILE A 394 10.92 8.95 17.87
CA ILE A 394 11.17 9.33 16.47
C ILE A 394 10.37 10.56 16.00
N GLN A 395 9.18 10.76 16.57
CA GLN A 395 8.34 11.93 16.29
C GLN A 395 9.03 13.25 16.67
N ASN A 396 9.91 13.20 17.67
CA ASN A 396 10.64 14.33 18.23
C ASN A 396 11.99 14.58 17.56
N LEU A 397 12.39 13.77 16.57
CA LEU A 397 13.68 13.92 15.89
C LEU A 397 13.77 15.28 15.17
N LYS A 398 14.75 16.10 15.54
CA LYS A 398 15.03 17.42 14.96
C LYS A 398 16.34 17.44 14.18
N TYR A 399 16.59 18.60 13.57
CA TYR A 399 17.78 18.87 12.77
C TYR A 399 19.06 18.52 13.54
N ARG A 400 19.81 17.55 13.00
CA ARG A 400 21.07 17.02 13.55
C ARG A 400 20.96 16.36 14.94
N ASP A 401 19.77 15.93 15.34
CA ASP A 401 19.64 15.12 16.53
C ASP A 401 20.32 13.76 16.35
N VAL A 402 20.97 13.30 17.42
CA VAL A 402 21.52 11.96 17.51
C VAL A 402 20.43 11.04 18.05
N TRP A 403 20.10 10.02 17.26
CA TRP A 403 19.06 9.07 17.57
C TRP A 403 19.50 7.66 17.24
N VAL A 404 19.22 6.76 18.18
CA VAL A 404 19.51 5.33 18.09
C VAL A 404 18.27 4.57 18.50
N LEU A 405 17.92 3.57 17.71
CA LEU A 405 16.85 2.63 18.02
C LEU A 405 17.33 1.21 17.74
N VAL A 406 17.21 0.33 18.72
CA VAL A 406 17.12 -1.11 18.48
C VAL A 406 15.65 -1.49 18.61
N GLY A 407 14.96 -1.68 17.49
CA GLY A 407 13.53 -1.97 17.42
C GLY A 407 13.24 -3.40 16.99
N GLN A 408 11.98 -3.80 16.99
CA GLN A 408 11.58 -5.13 16.51
C GLN A 408 10.24 -5.06 15.78
N LYS A 409 10.15 -5.70 14.61
CA LYS A 409 8.93 -5.72 13.79
C LYS A 409 7.85 -6.57 14.46
N GLY A 410 6.75 -5.92 14.87
CA GLY A 410 5.61 -6.55 15.53
C GLY A 410 5.64 -6.48 17.06
N ILE A 411 6.57 -5.72 17.64
CA ILE A 411 6.62 -5.49 19.10
C ILE A 411 5.35 -4.81 19.60
N LYS A 412 4.89 -5.22 20.80
CA LYS A 412 3.81 -4.54 21.50
C LYS A 412 4.39 -3.47 22.44
N GLY A 413 4.23 -2.20 22.08
CA GLY A 413 4.71 -1.07 22.86
C GLY A 413 6.08 -0.57 22.40
N PHE A 414 6.80 0.10 23.31
CA PHE A 414 8.07 0.73 22.99
C PHE A 414 9.27 -0.17 23.29
N SER A 415 10.30 -0.05 22.46
CA SER A 415 11.58 -0.71 22.69
C SER A 415 12.27 -0.11 23.92
N PRO A 416 12.90 -0.93 24.78
CA PRO A 416 13.75 -0.44 25.85
C PRO A 416 15.11 0.08 25.37
N TYR A 417 15.42 -0.08 24.08
CA TYR A 417 16.71 0.24 23.48
C TYR A 417 16.59 1.42 22.51
N GLU A 418 16.09 2.55 23.00
CA GLU A 418 15.98 3.78 22.23
C GLU A 418 16.63 4.94 22.98
N GLU A 419 17.42 5.73 22.28
CA GLU A 419 18.06 6.92 22.83
C GLU A 419 17.94 8.09 21.85
N LEU A 420 17.40 9.21 22.33
CA LEU A 420 17.43 10.51 21.68
C LEU A 420 18.30 11.42 22.56
N SER A 421 19.61 11.36 22.36
CA SER A 421 20.60 11.88 23.31
C SER A 421 21.84 12.38 22.60
N LEU A 422 22.65 13.23 23.26
CA LEU A 422 23.96 13.67 22.76
C LEU A 422 25.02 12.55 22.82
N THR A 423 24.72 11.41 23.46
CA THR A 423 25.67 10.30 23.58
C THR A 423 25.82 9.58 22.24
N VAL A 424 26.99 9.71 21.63
CA VAL A 424 27.30 9.14 20.31
C VAL A 424 27.81 7.70 20.35
N ASN A 425 27.94 7.08 21.53
CA ASN A 425 28.55 5.76 21.71
C ASN A 425 27.79 4.93 22.75
N LEU A 426 27.07 3.91 22.29
CA LEU A 426 26.14 3.12 23.09
C LEU A 426 26.38 1.63 22.88
N LYS A 427 26.25 0.83 23.93
CA LYS A 427 26.36 -0.63 23.87
C LYS A 427 25.14 -1.24 24.53
N PHE A 428 24.56 -2.25 23.89
CA PHE A 428 23.34 -2.90 24.33
C PHE A 428 23.51 -4.42 24.36
N LEU A 429 22.98 -5.04 25.42
CA LEU A 429 22.66 -6.45 25.43
C LEU A 429 21.25 -6.59 24.89
N VAL A 430 21.13 -6.99 23.63
CA VAL A 430 19.84 -7.02 22.93
C VAL A 430 19.21 -8.39 23.09
N LYS A 431 17.97 -8.41 23.59
CA LYS A 431 17.13 -9.58 23.67
C LYS A 431 15.88 -9.37 22.82
N GLY A 432 15.67 -10.23 21.82
CA GLY A 432 14.43 -10.24 21.06
C GLY A 432 13.23 -10.57 21.96
N VAL A 433 12.13 -9.86 21.79
CA VAL A 433 10.86 -10.18 22.43
C VAL A 433 10.16 -11.20 21.54
N PRO A 434 9.81 -12.40 22.02
CA PRO A 434 9.04 -13.32 21.20
C PRO A 434 7.70 -12.69 20.86
N ILE A 435 7.48 -12.36 19.58
CA ILE A 435 6.19 -11.85 19.14
C ILE A 435 5.33 -13.07 18.92
N ARG A 436 4.32 -13.24 19.77
CA ARG A 436 3.21 -14.10 19.40
C ARG A 436 2.44 -13.27 18.39
N PRO A 437 2.42 -13.66 17.10
CA PRO A 437 1.44 -13.04 16.22
C PRO A 437 0.10 -13.24 16.91
N ASP A 438 -0.58 -12.13 17.22
CA ASP A 438 -2.02 -12.23 17.40
C ASP A 438 -2.50 -13.00 16.16
N PRO A 439 -3.34 -14.03 16.29
CA PRO A 439 -3.74 -14.84 15.14
C PRO A 439 -4.49 -13.94 14.16
N LEU A 440 -3.74 -13.28 13.29
CA LEU A 440 -4.22 -12.66 12.09
C LEU A 440 -4.42 -13.83 11.13
N PRO A 441 -5.62 -13.94 10.54
CA PRO A 441 -5.98 -15.10 9.74
C PRO A 441 -5.10 -15.09 8.50
N TYR A 442 -4.08 -15.95 8.48
CA TYR A 442 -3.32 -16.21 7.26
C TYR A 442 -4.23 -16.96 6.29
N GLN A 443 -5.11 -16.25 5.56
CA GLN A 443 -6.10 -16.91 4.72
C GLN A 443 -5.50 -17.43 3.42
N ASN A 444 -5.47 -18.76 3.26
CA ASN A 444 -5.11 -19.38 1.99
C ASN A 444 -6.35 -19.53 1.10
N ASN A 445 -6.73 -18.43 0.44
CA ASN A 445 -7.94 -18.36 -0.38
C ASN A 445 -7.97 -19.41 -1.51
N LYS A 446 -6.81 -19.80 -2.06
CA LYS A 446 -6.73 -20.84 -3.09
C LYS A 446 -7.09 -22.22 -2.54
N ARG A 447 -6.54 -22.56 -1.37
CA ARG A 447 -6.86 -23.83 -0.69
C ARG A 447 -8.31 -23.83 -0.24
N ARG A 448 -8.84 -22.72 0.29
CA ARG A 448 -10.26 -22.58 0.65
C ARG A 448 -11.20 -22.72 -0.54
N ASP A 449 -10.87 -22.13 -1.69
CA ASP A 449 -11.66 -22.29 -2.93
C ASP A 449 -11.62 -23.72 -3.48
N PHE A 450 -10.48 -24.41 -3.34
CA PHE A 450 -10.40 -25.83 -3.67
C PHE A 450 -11.26 -26.67 -2.71
N CYS A 451 -11.08 -26.47 -1.40
CA CYS A 451 -11.77 -27.23 -0.35
C CYS A 451 -13.27 -26.93 -0.26
N SER A 452 -13.74 -25.82 -0.83
CA SER A 452 -15.18 -25.54 -0.96
C SER A 452 -15.82 -26.23 -2.17
N ARG A 453 -15.02 -26.67 -3.15
CA ARG A 453 -15.47 -27.30 -4.40
C ARG A 453 -15.29 -28.81 -4.41
N TYR A 454 -14.33 -29.34 -3.65
CA TYR A 454 -13.91 -30.74 -3.71
C TYR A 454 -13.85 -31.38 -2.32
N ASP A 455 -14.67 -32.41 -2.10
CA ASP A 455 -14.65 -33.26 -0.91
C ASP A 455 -13.63 -34.42 -1.02
N GLY A 456 -13.26 -35.00 0.12
CA GLY A 456 -12.37 -36.19 0.19
C GLY A 456 -10.90 -35.91 0.53
N TYR A 457 -10.52 -34.64 0.71
CA TYR A 457 -9.15 -34.20 0.99
C TYR A 457 -8.94 -33.85 2.48
N GLY A 458 -9.33 -34.74 3.39
CA GLY A 458 -9.48 -34.45 4.83
C GLY A 458 -8.30 -33.73 5.50
N ASP A 459 -7.08 -34.27 5.45
CA ASP A 459 -5.91 -33.63 6.07
C ASP A 459 -5.55 -32.29 5.39
N PHE A 460 -5.61 -32.25 4.05
CA PHE A 460 -5.31 -31.06 3.26
C PHE A 460 -6.32 -29.92 3.48
N CYS A 461 -7.60 -30.26 3.62
CA CYS A 461 -8.72 -29.33 3.81
C CYS A 461 -9.16 -29.17 5.27
N SER A 462 -8.43 -29.76 6.22
CA SER A 462 -8.73 -29.66 7.65
C SER A 462 -8.60 -28.22 8.14
N ASP A 463 -9.36 -27.84 9.17
CA ASP A 463 -9.32 -26.48 9.73
C ASP A 463 -7.92 -26.05 10.20
N THR A 464 -7.06 -27.01 10.56
CA THR A 464 -5.67 -26.76 10.98
C THR A 464 -4.71 -26.54 9.81
N ASN A 465 -5.06 -27.03 8.62
CA ASN A 465 -4.22 -26.95 7.42
C ASN A 465 -4.82 -26.04 6.34
N ILE A 466 -6.10 -25.67 6.40
CA ILE A 466 -6.81 -24.94 5.34
C ILE A 466 -6.17 -23.61 4.96
N ASP A 467 -5.36 -23.06 5.88
CA ASP A 467 -4.64 -21.81 5.74
C ASP A 467 -3.13 -22.00 5.53
N LYS A 468 -2.56 -23.19 5.70
CA LYS A 468 -1.10 -23.39 5.54
C LYS A 468 -0.64 -23.27 4.08
N ASN A 469 0.57 -22.75 3.89
CA ASN A 469 1.25 -22.77 2.59
C ASN A 469 1.71 -24.18 2.21
N LEU A 470 1.81 -24.41 0.89
CA LEU A 470 2.56 -25.54 0.35
C LEU A 470 4.02 -25.13 0.23
N PHE A 471 4.90 -25.94 0.82
CA PHE A 471 6.33 -25.80 0.69
C PHE A 471 6.87 -26.97 -0.12
N THR A 472 7.88 -26.70 -0.95
CA THR A 472 8.64 -27.77 -1.59
C THR A 472 9.39 -28.55 -0.52
N ILE A 473 9.21 -29.86 -0.52
CA ILE A 473 10.00 -30.75 0.34
C ILE A 473 11.42 -30.80 -0.24
N GLN A 474 12.43 -30.69 0.62
CA GLN A 474 13.82 -30.85 0.18
C GLN A 474 14.05 -32.28 -0.35
N LEU A 475 14.95 -32.41 -1.31
CA LEU A 475 15.33 -33.71 -1.83
C LEU A 475 15.85 -34.59 -0.70
N ILE A 476 15.17 -35.72 -0.47
CA ILE A 476 15.57 -36.71 0.54
C ILE A 476 16.98 -37.25 0.22
N ASN A 477 17.31 -37.33 -1.06
CA ASN A 477 18.64 -37.71 -1.53
C ASN A 477 19.34 -36.53 -2.21
N LYS A 478 20.28 -35.92 -1.50
CA LYS A 478 21.08 -34.77 -1.99
C LYS A 478 21.94 -35.10 -3.21
N THR A 479 22.24 -36.38 -3.48
CA THR A 479 23.00 -36.77 -4.68
C THR A 479 22.24 -36.54 -5.99
N LEU A 480 20.95 -36.24 -5.90
CA LEU A 480 20.10 -35.95 -7.06
C LEU A 480 20.04 -34.45 -7.39
N GLU A 481 20.58 -33.54 -6.55
CA GLU A 481 20.46 -32.08 -6.77
C GLU A 481 20.89 -31.62 -8.18
N ASP A 482 21.90 -32.26 -8.77
CA ASP A 482 22.42 -31.92 -10.10
C ASP A 482 21.87 -32.83 -11.22
N ASN A 483 20.83 -33.62 -10.96
CA ASN A 483 20.31 -34.56 -11.94
C ASN A 483 19.60 -33.81 -13.10
N PRO A 484 19.95 -34.09 -14.38
CA PRO A 484 19.32 -33.44 -15.54
C PRO A 484 17.79 -33.54 -15.56
N ILE A 485 17.21 -34.55 -14.90
CA ILE A 485 15.77 -34.74 -14.80
C ILE A 485 15.05 -33.52 -14.20
N TYR A 486 15.69 -32.75 -13.31
CA TYR A 486 15.09 -31.54 -12.71
C TYR A 486 15.01 -30.35 -13.67
N SER A 487 15.68 -30.43 -14.82
CA SER A 487 15.56 -29.47 -15.93
C SER A 487 14.64 -29.95 -17.05
N THR A 488 14.09 -31.15 -16.93
CA THR A 488 13.23 -31.76 -17.94
C THR A 488 11.76 -31.39 -17.67
N PRO A 489 11.02 -30.85 -18.66
CA PRO A 489 9.60 -30.56 -18.48
C PRO A 489 8.81 -31.82 -18.15
N ILE A 490 8.00 -31.76 -17.09
CA ILE A 490 7.06 -32.82 -16.73
C ILE A 490 5.69 -32.43 -17.29
N LEU A 491 5.14 -33.29 -18.14
CA LEU A 491 3.75 -33.22 -18.57
C LEU A 491 2.96 -34.23 -17.74
N ILE A 492 2.05 -33.73 -16.89
CA ILE A 492 1.17 -34.53 -16.02
C ILE A 492 -0.21 -34.62 -16.66
#